data_AF-A0A971I2A4-F1
#
_entry.id   AF-A0A971I2A4-F1
#
_cell.length_a   1.000
_cell.length_b   1.000
_cell.length_c   1.000
_cell.angle_alpha   90.00
_cell.angle_beta   90.00
_cell.angle_gamma   90.00
#
_symmetry.space_group_name_H-M   'P 1'
#
loop_
_entity.id
_entity.type
_entity.pdbx_description
1 polymer ?
#
loop_
_entity_poly.entity_id
_entity_poly.type
_entity_poly.pdbx_seq_one_letter_code
_entity_poly.pdbx_strand_id
1 'polypeptide(L)' 'MELYHLIRKIETKQEELKMVLLSNGFNFNDQNVQQLSKELDDLILQYLENRIKK' A
#
# COMPACT_ATOMS: atom_id res chain seq x y z
N MET A 1 16.13 9.95 5.64
CA MET A 1 16.40 9.04 4.52
C MET A 1 15.41 7.87 4.51
N GLU A 2 15.25 7.14 5.63
CA GLU A 2 14.33 5.99 5.72
C GLU A 2 12.85 6.32 5.50
N LEU A 3 12.33 7.42 6.09
CA LEU A 3 10.93 7.80 5.92
C LEU A 3 10.56 8.09 4.45
N TYR A 4 11.49 8.69 3.70
CA TYR A 4 11.28 8.98 2.27
C TYR A 4 11.23 7.70 1.44
N HIS A 5 12.05 6.70 1.76
CA HIS A 5 11.97 5.38 1.13
C HIS A 5 10.66 4.67 1.45
N LEU A 6 10.15 4.82 2.67
CA LEU A 6 8.87 4.23 3.06
C LEU A 6 7.69 4.89 2.33
N ILE A 7 7.68 6.23 2.21
CA ILE A 7 6.68 6.96 1.42
C ILE A 7 6.69 6.48 -0.03
N ARG A 8 7.87 6.39 -0.65
CA ARG A 8 7.99 5.92 -2.04
C ARG A 8 7.45 4.50 -2.22
N LYS A 9 7.71 3.60 -1.25
CA LYS A 9 7.14 2.24 -1.26
C LYS A 9 5.61 2.26 -1.19
N ILE A 10 5.04 3.10 -0.33
CA ILE A 10 3.58 3.26 -0.22
C ILE A 10 2.99 3.74 -1.55
N GLU A 11 3.59 4.76 -2.18
CA GLU A 11 3.13 5.29 -3.47
C GLU A 11 3.17 4.23 -4.57
N THR A 12 4.29 3.51 -4.72
CA THR A 12 4.39 2.42 -5.70
C THR A 12 3.36 1.33 -5.46
N LYS A 13 3.13 0.96 -4.20
CA LYS A 13 2.14 -0.07 -3.85
C LYS A 13 0.70 0.39 -4.11
N GLN A 14 0.41 1.66 -3.90
CA GLN A 14 -0.87 2.27 -4.29
C GLN A 14 -1.09 2.22 -5.81
N GLU A 15 -0.07 2.51 -6.61
CA GLU A 15 -0.16 2.41 -8.07
C GLU A 15 -0.40 0.97 -8.52
N GLU A 16 0.30 -0.01 -7.95
CA GLU A 16 0.06 -1.44 -8.22
C GLU A 16 -1.40 -1.83 -7.92
N LEU A 17 -1.90 -1.48 -6.73
CA LEU A 17 -3.28 -1.77 -6.34
C LEU A 17 -4.29 -1.12 -7.28
N LYS A 18 -4.06 0.13 -7.69
CA LYS A 18 -4.92 0.84 -8.63
C LYS A 18 -4.94 0.15 -10.00
N MET A 19 -3.79 -0.30 -10.51
CA MET A 19 -3.70 -1.03 -11.78
C MET A 19 -4.49 -2.34 -11.72
N VAL A 20 -4.33 -3.11 -10.64
CA VAL A 20 -5.07 -4.37 -10.46
C VAL A 20 -6.58 -4.12 -10.34
N LEU A 21 -7.00 -3.11 -9.58
CA LEU A 21 -8.42 -2.74 -9.47
C LEU A 21 -9.01 -2.35 -10.82
N LEU A 22 -8.29 -1.56 -11.62
CA LEU A 22 -8.74 -1.16 -12.96
C LEU A 22 -8.84 -2.38 -13.90
N SER A 23 -7.88 -3.30 -13.86
CA SER A 23 -7.89 -4.50 -14.69
C SER A 23 -8.96 -5.51 -14.29
N ASN A 24 -9.28 -5.62 -13.00
CA ASN A 24 -10.23 -6.59 -12.47
C ASN A 24 -11.66 -6.00 -12.28
N GLY A 25 -11.94 -4.85 -12.87
CA GLY A 25 -13.28 -4.23 -12.82
C GLY A 25 -13.72 -3.83 -11.41
N PHE A 26 -12.79 -3.38 -10.58
CA PHE A 26 -13.01 -3.02 -9.17
C PHE A 26 -13.54 -4.17 -8.31
N ASN A 27 -13.16 -5.41 -8.62
CA ASN A 27 -13.47 -6.54 -7.76
C ASN A 27 -12.62 -6.52 -6.48
N PHE A 28 -13.15 -5.95 -5.41
CA PHE A 28 -12.49 -5.90 -4.09
C PHE A 28 -12.40 -7.26 -3.38
N ASN A 29 -13.13 -8.27 -3.86
CA ASN A 29 -13.04 -9.65 -3.35
C ASN A 29 -11.96 -10.47 -4.06
N ASP A 30 -11.29 -9.91 -5.07
CA ASP A 30 -10.17 -10.57 -5.71
C ASP A 30 -9.03 -10.78 -4.71
N GLN A 31 -8.46 -11.98 -4.71
CA GLN A 31 -7.42 -12.36 -3.75
C GLN A 31 -6.17 -11.47 -3.89
N ASN A 32 -5.80 -11.05 -5.10
CA ASN A 32 -4.65 -10.19 -5.31
C ASN A 32 -4.93 -8.78 -4.79
N VAL A 33 -6.16 -8.27 -5.00
CA VAL A 33 -6.59 -6.99 -4.43
C VAL A 33 -6.54 -7.01 -2.90
N GLN A 34 -7.06 -8.06 -2.26
CA GLN A 34 -7.01 -8.20 -0.80
C GLN A 34 -5.58 -8.29 -0.27
N GLN A 35 -4.71 -9.04 -0.94
CA GLN A 35 -3.31 -9.16 -0.55
C GLN A 35 -2.57 -7.83 -0.68
N LEU A 36 -2.71 -7.14 -1.81
CA LEU A 36 -2.09 -5.84 -2.04
C LEU A 36 -2.60 -4.77 -1.07
N SER A 37 -3.90 -4.79 -0.77
CA SER A 37 -4.49 -3.89 0.24
C SER A 37 -3.84 -4.13 1.61
N LYS A 38 -3.70 -5.39 2.03
CA LYS A 38 -3.07 -5.72 3.31
C LYS A 38 -1.61 -5.29 3.38
N GLU A 39 -0.84 -5.51 2.32
CA GLU A 39 0.55 -5.07 2.24
C GLU A 39 0.67 -3.54 2.30
N LEU A 40 -0.26 -2.82 1.66
CA LEU A 40 -0.32 -1.36 1.72
C LEU A 40 -0.67 -0.88 3.14
N ASP A 41 -1.64 -1.50 3.80
CA ASP A 41 -2.02 -1.19 5.18
C ASP A 41 -0.84 -1.38 6.15
N ASP A 42 -0.07 -2.46 6.00
CA ASP A 42 1.14 -2.71 6.82
C ASP A 42 2.21 -1.63 6.60
N LEU A 43 2.40 -1.15 5.37
CA LEU A 43 3.34 -0.07 5.08
C LEU A 43 2.88 1.28 5.67
N ILE A 44 1.58 1.57 5.60
CA ILE A 44 0.98 2.77 6.20
C ILE A 44 1.13 2.71 7.73
N LEU A 45 0.87 1.55 8.35
CA LEU A 45 1.07 1.33 9.78
C LEU A 45 2.52 1.64 10.19
N GLN A 46 3.50 1.06 9.48
CA GLN A 46 4.92 1.33 9.71
C GLN A 46 5.25 2.82 9.57
N TYR A 47 4.62 3.52 8.62
CA TYR A 47 4.83 4.96 8.44
C TYR A 47 4.30 5.75 9.62
N LEU A 48 3.09 5.43 10.10
CA LEU A 48 2.49 6.05 11.27
C LEU A 48 3.33 5.82 12.54
N GLU A 49 3.79 4.59 12.77
CA GLU A 49 4.65 4.26 13.91
C GLU A 49 5.98 5.04 13.88
N ASN A 50 6.63 5.13 12.71
CA ASN A 50 7.84 5.93 12.53
C ASN A 50 7.61 7.42 12.77
N ARG A 51 6.40 7.91 12.50
CA ARG A 51 6.03 9.32 12.71
C ARG A 51 5.72 9.63 14.18
N ILE A 52 5.16 8.67 14.92
CA ILE A 52 4.82 8.81 16.35
C ILE A 52 6.07 8.64 17.24
N LYS A 53 7.04 7.82 16.84
CA LYS A 53 8.28 7.57 17.60
C LYS A 53 9.32 8.71 17.49
N LYS A 54 9.02 9.78 16.75
CA LYS A 54 9.89 10.95 16.54
C LYS A 54 9.34 12.18 17.23
#